data_AF-A0A7S4QHW6-F1
#
_entry.id   AF-A0A7S4QHW6-F1
#
_cell.length_a   1.000
_cell.length_b   1.000
_cell.length_c   1.000
_cell.angle_alpha   90.00
_cell.angle_beta   90.00
_cell.angle_gamma   90.00
#
_symmetry.space_group_name_H-M   'P 1'
#
loop_
_entity.id
_entity.type
_entity.pdbx_description
1 polymer ?
#
loop_
_entity_poly.entity_id
_entity_poly.type
_entity_poly.pdbx_seq_one_letter_code
_entity_poly.pdbx_strand_id
1 'polypeptide(L)'
;MAQGTASLVAAWMGVASLPPEIPVPSASLRTVRAPAASMPDIVAKPKRRGRRPVRRAEVRVAEEEHPEPEPEDEEQVPVPVMKRRHSRKGKTIIARGRLAKVHVFRGYKEKTSGGLTADRIGKNARGRLVSKAASAASKVRFAKGLCVWNQAVSDARKLLRLEGFVAINGGTPMGKALYAKARSLFSQRSAAIAVSQES
;
A
#
# COMPACT_ATOMS: atom_id res chain seq x y z
N MET A 1 64.10 -69.75 20.80
CA MET A 1 65.06 -68.63 20.72
C MET A 1 64.33 -67.44 20.09
N ALA A 2 64.36 -66.28 20.77
CA ALA A 2 63.90 -64.93 20.38
C ALA A 2 62.44 -64.81 19.87
N GLN A 3 61.43 -64.41 20.65
CA GLN A 3 61.18 -63.11 21.32
C GLN A 3 61.24 -61.87 20.43
N GLY A 4 60.11 -61.15 20.42
CA GLY A 4 59.87 -59.82 19.84
C GLY A 4 58.37 -59.55 19.80
N THR A 5 57.65 -59.46 20.94
CA THR A 5 57.26 -58.21 21.64
C THR A 5 56.59 -57.19 20.70
N ALA A 6 55.28 -56.96 20.71
CA ALA A 6 54.38 -56.48 21.76
C ALA A 6 53.89 -55.05 21.42
N SER A 7 52.57 -54.86 21.56
CA SER A 7 51.86 -53.60 21.81
C SER A 7 51.81 -52.52 20.72
N LEU A 8 50.63 -52.38 20.11
CA LEU A 8 50.07 -51.05 19.78
C LEU A 8 48.53 -51.07 19.82
N VAL A 9 47.99 -51.57 20.93
CA VAL A 9 46.58 -51.43 21.33
C VAL A 9 46.54 -50.86 22.75
N ALA A 10 46.90 -49.59 22.92
CA ALA A 10 46.69 -48.85 24.17
C ALA A 10 46.99 -47.35 23.99
N ALA A 11 45.97 -46.57 23.62
CA ALA A 11 45.93 -45.13 23.91
C ALA A 11 44.46 -44.70 24.08
N TRP A 12 43.80 -45.36 25.03
CA TRP A 12 42.57 -44.89 25.67
C TRP A 12 42.95 -44.65 27.14
N MET A 13 42.48 -43.54 27.71
CA MET A 13 42.69 -43.00 29.07
C MET A 13 43.61 -41.77 29.14
N GLY A 14 42.98 -40.59 29.21
CA GLY A 14 43.60 -39.31 29.51
C GLY A 14 42.56 -38.20 29.68
N VAL A 15 41.84 -38.24 30.80
CA VAL A 15 40.88 -37.22 31.27
C VAL A 15 41.61 -35.96 31.73
N ALA A 16 41.35 -34.81 31.11
CA ALA A 16 41.44 -33.47 31.68
C ALA A 16 40.73 -32.51 30.71
N SER A 17 39.50 -32.09 30.99
CA SER A 17 39.17 -30.92 31.81
C SER A 17 39.69 -29.60 31.22
N LEU A 18 38.74 -28.70 30.94
CA LEU A 18 38.81 -27.29 30.52
C LEU A 18 38.97 -26.99 29.00
N PRO A 19 37.96 -26.36 28.36
CA PRO A 19 38.11 -25.75 27.04
C PRO A 19 38.86 -24.40 27.16
N PRO A 20 39.69 -24.00 26.18
CA PRO A 20 40.17 -22.63 26.10
C PRO A 20 39.00 -21.70 25.75
N GLU A 21 38.77 -20.74 26.63
CA GLU A 21 37.80 -19.66 26.49
C GLU A 21 37.96 -18.95 25.14
N ILE A 22 36.87 -18.87 24.39
CA ILE A 22 36.75 -17.95 23.25
C ILE A 22 36.56 -16.55 23.86
N PRO A 23 37.42 -15.56 23.54
CA PRO A 23 37.21 -14.20 24.01
C PRO A 23 35.92 -13.66 23.38
N VAL A 24 34.91 -13.46 24.23
CA VAL A 24 33.70 -12.69 23.91
C VAL A 24 34.10 -11.26 23.50
N PRO A 25 33.49 -10.68 22.45
CA PRO A 25 33.71 -9.29 22.11
C PRO A 25 33.19 -8.39 23.24
N SER A 26 34.11 -7.65 23.87
CA SER A 26 33.80 -6.56 24.78
C SER A 26 32.83 -5.59 24.11
N ALA A 27 31.64 -5.46 24.72
CA ALA A 27 30.67 -4.45 24.38
C ALA A 27 31.26 -3.06 24.65
N SER A 28 31.81 -2.44 23.61
CA SER A 28 32.02 -1.00 23.55
C SER A 28 30.91 -0.39 22.70
N LEU A 29 29.89 0.11 23.40
CA LEU A 29 28.90 1.01 22.86
C LEU A 29 29.60 2.22 22.23
N ARG A 30 29.66 2.27 20.90
CA ARG A 30 29.65 3.54 20.15
C ARG A 30 28.41 3.58 19.28
N THR A 31 27.28 3.79 19.92
CA THR A 31 26.26 4.65 19.32
C THR A 31 26.93 5.99 19.04
N VAL A 32 27.29 6.23 17.79
CA VAL A 32 27.47 7.60 17.30
C VAL A 32 26.10 8.25 17.47
N ARG A 33 25.95 8.99 18.57
CA ARG A 33 24.85 9.92 18.77
C ARG A 33 24.94 10.92 17.62
N ALA A 34 24.05 10.77 16.65
CA ALA A 34 23.86 11.77 15.61
C ALA A 34 23.68 13.14 16.31
N PRO A 35 24.39 14.20 15.88
CA PRO A 35 24.08 15.53 16.37
C PRO A 35 22.63 15.83 16.02
N ALA A 36 21.84 16.20 17.02
CA ALA A 36 20.52 16.74 16.83
C ALA A 36 20.65 18.02 16.00
N ALA A 37 20.55 17.87 14.68
CA ALA A 37 20.35 19.00 13.80
C ALA A 37 19.04 19.66 14.22
N SER A 38 19.16 20.91 14.67
CA SER A 38 18.07 21.77 15.08
C SER A 38 16.89 21.61 14.13
N MET A 39 15.75 21.18 14.65
CA MET A 39 14.49 21.26 13.93
C MET A 39 14.31 22.71 13.46
N PRO A 40 14.09 22.98 12.17
CA PRO A 40 13.66 24.31 11.76
C PRO A 40 12.29 24.57 12.39
N ASP A 41 12.15 25.72 13.04
CA ASP A 41 10.90 26.17 13.62
C ASP A 41 9.76 25.98 12.61
N ILE A 42 8.79 25.15 12.99
CA ILE A 42 7.54 25.02 12.25
C ILE A 42 6.87 26.37 12.35
N VAL A 43 7.00 27.18 11.29
CA VAL A 43 6.29 28.46 11.15
C VAL A 43 4.80 28.20 11.38
N ALA A 44 4.32 28.67 12.54
CA ALA A 44 2.92 28.58 12.91
C ALA A 44 2.06 29.20 11.81
N LYS A 45 1.17 28.40 11.22
CA LYS A 45 0.21 28.87 10.21
C LYS A 45 -0.60 30.02 10.82
N PRO A 46 -0.69 31.20 10.18
CA PRO A 46 -1.42 32.31 10.77
C PRO A 46 -2.90 31.96 10.92
N LYS A 47 -3.45 32.24 12.11
CA LYS A 47 -4.88 32.10 12.44
C LYS A 47 -5.67 32.92 11.41
N ARG A 48 -6.48 32.25 10.58
CA ARG A 48 -7.32 32.89 9.57
C ARG A 48 -8.17 33.97 10.26
N ARG A 49 -7.87 35.25 10.00
CA ARG A 49 -8.69 36.38 10.48
C ARG A 49 -10.11 36.16 9.96
N GLY A 50 -11.06 36.08 10.89
CA GLY A 50 -12.48 36.00 10.58
C GLY A 50 -12.88 37.14 9.65
N ARG A 51 -13.73 36.82 8.68
CA ARG A 51 -14.28 37.79 7.72
C ARG A 51 -15.05 38.85 8.53
N ARG A 52 -14.60 40.11 8.51
CA ARG A 52 -15.37 41.22 9.10
C ARG A 52 -16.74 41.29 8.42
N PRO A 53 -17.86 41.36 9.17
CA PRO A 53 -19.13 41.65 8.56
C PRO A 53 -19.06 43.05 7.94
N VAL A 54 -19.38 43.14 6.65
CA VAL A 54 -19.50 44.42 5.95
C VAL A 54 -20.71 45.11 6.56
N ARG A 55 -20.49 46.24 7.26
CA ARG A 55 -21.60 47.10 7.71
C ARG A 55 -22.35 47.52 6.45
N ARG A 56 -23.60 47.07 6.35
CA ARG A 56 -24.51 47.49 5.29
C ARG A 56 -24.66 49.00 5.47
N ALA A 57 -24.22 49.78 4.48
CA ALA A 57 -24.51 51.19 4.45
C ALA A 57 -26.04 51.32 4.39
N GLU A 58 -26.63 51.84 5.46
CA GLU A 58 -28.03 52.18 5.51
C GLU A 58 -28.20 53.46 4.69
N VAL A 59 -28.90 53.32 3.55
CA VAL A 59 -29.42 54.46 2.81
C VAL A 59 -30.49 55.07 3.70
N ARG A 60 -30.23 56.30 4.18
CA ARG A 60 -31.28 57.14 4.76
C ARG A 60 -32.24 57.50 3.62
N VAL A 61 -33.38 56.82 3.57
CA VAL A 61 -34.55 57.32 2.85
C VAL A 61 -35.33 58.13 3.88
N ALA A 62 -35.42 59.42 3.63
CA ALA A 62 -36.37 60.31 4.28
C ALA A 62 -37.66 60.25 3.46
N GLU A 63 -38.75 59.80 4.08
CA GLU A 63 -40.15 60.03 3.68
C GLU A 63 -41.01 59.56 4.85
N GLU A 64 -41.45 60.52 5.66
CA GLU A 64 -42.80 61.13 5.66
C GLU A 64 -43.73 60.42 6.64
N GLU A 65 -44.23 61.22 7.57
CA GLU A 65 -45.15 60.87 8.63
C GLU A 65 -46.56 60.61 8.05
N HIS A 66 -47.16 59.47 8.41
CA HIS A 66 -48.61 59.31 8.42
C HIS A 66 -49.00 58.61 9.75
N PRO A 67 -50.07 59.07 10.43
CA PRO A 67 -50.31 58.87 11.85
C PRO A 67 -50.79 57.44 12.20
N GLU A 68 -50.42 56.99 13.39
CA GLU A 68 -50.84 55.72 13.99
C GLU A 68 -52.35 55.64 14.25
N PRO A 69 -52.91 54.43 14.09
CA PRO A 69 -53.85 53.94 15.09
C PRO A 69 -53.44 52.55 15.62
N GLU A 70 -53.15 52.47 16.92
CA GLU A 70 -53.14 51.25 17.75
C GLU A 70 -54.61 50.82 18.06
N PRO A 71 -54.87 49.61 18.58
CA PRO A 71 -54.42 48.28 18.15
C PRO A 71 -55.58 47.25 18.17
N GLU A 72 -55.77 46.46 17.11
CA GLU A 72 -56.69 45.31 17.14
C GLU A 72 -56.01 44.03 16.62
N ASP A 73 -56.19 42.97 17.41
CA ASP A 73 -55.47 41.71 17.37
C ASP A 73 -55.67 40.93 16.05
N GLU A 74 -54.71 40.98 15.13
CA GLU A 74 -54.68 40.05 13.98
C GLU A 74 -53.38 39.25 13.93
N GLU A 75 -53.56 37.93 13.97
CA GLU A 75 -52.57 36.87 14.01
C GLU A 75 -51.37 37.09 13.09
N GLN A 76 -50.17 36.98 13.66
CA GLN A 76 -48.91 36.88 12.92
C GLN A 76 -48.91 35.63 12.03
N VAL A 77 -49.34 35.78 10.77
CA VAL A 77 -49.14 34.74 9.76
C VAL A 77 -47.65 34.77 9.38
N PRO A 78 -46.87 33.70 9.63
CA PRO A 78 -45.44 33.73 9.38
C PRO A 78 -45.19 33.83 7.87
N VAL A 79 -44.71 34.99 7.42
CA VAL A 79 -44.22 35.19 6.05
C VAL A 79 -43.22 34.09 5.69
N PRO A 80 -43.45 33.30 4.63
CA PRO A 80 -42.56 32.23 4.26
C PRO A 80 -41.24 32.82 3.79
N VAL A 81 -40.20 32.74 4.64
CA VAL A 81 -38.83 33.09 4.27
C VAL A 81 -38.40 32.16 3.14
N MET A 82 -38.51 32.64 1.90
CA MET A 82 -38.10 31.90 0.72
C MET A 82 -36.58 31.66 0.77
N LYS A 83 -36.19 30.42 1.08
CA LYS A 83 -34.80 29.98 1.02
C LYS A 83 -34.29 30.07 -0.42
N ARG A 84 -33.31 30.96 -0.65
CA ARG A 84 -32.61 31.07 -1.94
C ARG A 84 -32.07 29.70 -2.33
N ARG A 85 -32.64 29.08 -3.36
CA ARG A 85 -32.10 27.85 -3.95
C ARG A 85 -30.78 28.21 -4.64
N HIS A 86 -29.66 27.75 -4.10
CA HIS A 86 -28.40 27.79 -4.85
C HIS A 86 -28.59 27.06 -6.17
N SER A 87 -28.31 27.74 -7.28
CA SER A 87 -28.32 27.13 -8.60
C SER A 87 -27.36 25.93 -8.59
N ARG A 88 -27.86 24.77 -9.03
CA ARG A 88 -27.04 23.55 -9.11
C ARG A 88 -25.93 23.83 -10.11
N LYS A 89 -24.71 23.98 -9.62
CA LYS A 89 -23.51 24.11 -10.46
C LYS A 89 -23.51 22.96 -11.47
N GLY A 90 -23.37 23.30 -12.75
CA GLY A 90 -23.51 22.34 -13.85
C GLY A 90 -22.72 21.05 -13.64
N LYS A 91 -23.24 19.94 -14.15
CA LYS A 91 -22.61 18.63 -14.04
C LYS A 91 -21.23 18.70 -14.71
N THR A 92 -20.15 18.62 -13.94
CA THR A 92 -18.80 18.63 -14.52
C THR A 92 -18.58 17.37 -15.36
N ILE A 93 -18.15 17.54 -16.60
CA ILE A 93 -17.87 16.46 -17.57
C ILE A 93 -16.79 15.50 -17.04
N ILE A 94 -15.78 16.05 -16.37
CA ILE A 94 -14.61 15.31 -15.87
C ILE A 94 -14.84 14.83 -14.44
N ALA A 95 -14.66 13.53 -14.21
CA ALA A 95 -14.67 12.91 -12.89
C ALA A 95 -13.32 13.07 -12.18
N ARG A 96 -13.37 13.67 -10.99
CA ARG A 96 -12.22 13.88 -10.09
C ARG A 96 -12.47 13.18 -8.76
N GLY A 97 -11.39 12.89 -8.02
CA GLY A 97 -11.44 12.29 -6.69
C GLY A 97 -11.48 10.75 -6.67
N ARG A 98 -11.59 10.18 -5.46
CA ARG A 98 -11.48 8.73 -5.19
C ARG A 98 -12.49 7.87 -5.95
N LEU A 99 -13.70 8.40 -6.17
CA LEU A 99 -14.80 7.71 -6.85
C LEU A 99 -14.89 8.04 -8.34
N ALA A 100 -13.86 8.65 -8.94
CA ALA A 100 -13.91 9.09 -10.34
C ALA A 100 -14.29 7.96 -11.32
N LYS A 101 -13.63 6.81 -11.21
CA LYS A 101 -13.93 5.63 -12.05
C LYS A 101 -15.34 5.09 -11.83
N VAL A 102 -15.86 5.20 -10.60
CA VAL A 102 -17.22 4.77 -10.25
C VAL A 102 -18.26 5.69 -10.88
N HIS A 103 -18.03 7.00 -10.85
CA HIS A 103 -18.93 7.97 -11.45
C HIS A 103 -19.00 7.83 -12.98
N VAL A 104 -17.86 7.56 -13.62
CA VAL A 104 -17.80 7.30 -15.07
C VAL A 104 -18.47 5.97 -15.41
N PHE A 105 -18.20 4.91 -14.66
CA PHE A 105 -18.81 3.60 -14.90
C PHE A 105 -20.34 3.61 -14.69
N ARG A 106 -20.85 4.46 -13.79
CA ARG A 106 -22.30 4.67 -13.56
C ARG A 106 -22.94 5.67 -14.54
N GLY A 107 -22.16 6.32 -15.41
CA GLY A 107 -22.66 7.31 -16.38
C GLY A 107 -22.96 8.70 -15.82
N TYR A 108 -22.57 9.02 -14.57
CA TYR A 108 -22.75 10.39 -14.04
C TYR A 108 -21.82 11.41 -14.72
N LYS A 109 -20.73 10.92 -15.31
CA LYS A 109 -19.66 11.72 -15.93
C LYS A 109 -19.09 10.96 -17.11
N GLU A 110 -18.60 11.68 -18.11
CA GLU A 110 -18.14 11.08 -19.37
C GLU A 110 -16.73 10.48 -19.25
N LYS A 111 -15.80 11.22 -18.61
CA LYS A 111 -14.39 10.83 -18.54
C LYS A 111 -13.76 11.09 -17.19
N THR A 112 -12.79 10.28 -16.80
CA THR A 112 -11.95 10.56 -15.61
C THR A 112 -10.90 11.64 -15.92
N SER A 113 -10.25 12.19 -14.89
CA SER A 113 -9.13 13.13 -15.06
C SER A 113 -7.99 12.57 -15.92
N GLY A 114 -7.81 11.24 -15.97
CA GLY A 114 -6.85 10.56 -16.83
C GLY A 114 -7.40 10.13 -18.19
N GLY A 115 -8.57 10.62 -18.61
CA GLY A 115 -9.14 10.35 -19.93
C GLY A 115 -9.79 8.98 -20.11
N LEU A 116 -9.97 8.19 -19.04
CA LEU A 116 -10.70 6.91 -19.15
C LEU A 116 -12.20 7.16 -19.29
N THR A 117 -12.79 6.59 -20.34
CA THR A 117 -14.24 6.45 -20.57
C THR A 117 -14.79 5.17 -19.92
N ALA A 118 -16.12 5.03 -19.88
CA ALA A 118 -16.79 3.87 -19.28
C ALA A 118 -16.37 2.54 -19.94
N ASP A 119 -16.21 2.51 -21.26
CA ASP A 119 -15.90 1.28 -22.02
C ASP A 119 -14.53 0.69 -21.66
N ARG A 120 -13.58 1.57 -21.31
CA ARG A 120 -12.20 1.19 -20.96
C ARG A 120 -12.06 0.78 -19.49
N ILE A 121 -13.12 0.93 -18.69
CA ILE A 121 -13.15 0.55 -17.26
C ILE A 121 -13.85 -0.81 -17.12
N GLY A 122 -13.30 -1.67 -16.25
CA GLY A 122 -13.88 -2.96 -15.90
C GLY A 122 -13.84 -3.22 -14.40
N LYS A 123 -14.74 -4.08 -13.91
CA LYS A 123 -14.74 -4.56 -12.53
C LYS A 123 -13.81 -5.77 -12.39
N ASN A 124 -12.92 -5.75 -11.41
CA ASN A 124 -12.16 -6.93 -10.96
C ASN A 124 -13.02 -7.76 -9.99
N ALA A 125 -12.67 -9.03 -9.76
CA ALA A 125 -13.27 -9.93 -8.76
C ALA A 125 -13.34 -9.30 -7.36
N ARG A 126 -12.38 -8.44 -6.99
CA ARG A 126 -12.39 -7.67 -5.73
C ARG A 126 -13.35 -6.47 -5.73
N GLY A 127 -14.25 -6.35 -6.70
CA GLY A 127 -15.19 -5.24 -6.85
C GLY A 127 -14.56 -3.89 -7.25
N ARG A 128 -13.24 -3.82 -7.43
CA ARG A 128 -12.53 -2.59 -7.80
C ARG A 128 -12.68 -2.28 -9.30
N LEU A 129 -12.94 -1.02 -9.62
CA LEU A 129 -12.94 -0.52 -11.00
C LEU A 129 -11.52 -0.17 -11.46
N VAL A 130 -11.05 -0.86 -12.49
CA VAL A 130 -9.69 -0.78 -13.03
C VAL A 130 -9.77 -0.55 -14.54
N SER A 131 -8.70 -0.02 -15.17
CA SER A 131 -8.62 0.02 -16.63
C SER A 131 -8.43 -1.39 -17.20
N LYS A 132 -9.16 -1.71 -18.26
CA LYS A 132 -9.07 -3.01 -18.95
C LYS A 132 -7.67 -3.23 -19.53
N ALA A 133 -7.11 -2.23 -20.20
CA ALA A 133 -5.76 -2.28 -20.77
C ALA A 133 -4.67 -2.57 -19.72
N ALA A 134 -4.69 -1.84 -18.59
CA ALA A 134 -3.71 -2.05 -17.53
C ALA A 134 -3.87 -3.43 -16.87
N SER A 135 -5.11 -3.91 -16.72
CA SER A 135 -5.35 -5.26 -16.20
C SER A 135 -4.81 -6.33 -17.15
N ALA A 136 -5.01 -6.20 -18.46
CA ALA A 136 -4.49 -7.14 -19.45
C ALA A 136 -2.96 -7.17 -19.44
N ALA A 137 -2.31 -5.99 -19.49
CA ALA A 137 -0.85 -5.89 -19.41
C ALA A 137 -0.29 -6.51 -18.13
N SER A 138 -0.97 -6.31 -16.99
CA SER A 138 -0.56 -6.89 -15.71
C SER A 138 -0.65 -8.42 -15.72
N LYS A 139 -1.67 -9.00 -16.36
CA LYS A 139 -1.82 -10.47 -16.49
C LYS A 139 -0.70 -11.07 -17.33
N VAL A 140 -0.33 -10.43 -18.43
CA VAL A 140 0.80 -10.88 -19.28
C VAL A 140 2.12 -10.86 -18.51
N ARG A 141 2.41 -9.76 -17.79
CA ARG A 141 3.62 -9.64 -16.96
C ARG A 141 3.66 -10.70 -15.86
N PHE A 142 2.51 -10.95 -15.21
CA PHE A 142 2.41 -11.98 -14.18
C PHE A 142 2.69 -13.38 -14.74
N ALA A 143 2.15 -13.70 -15.92
CA ALA A 143 2.35 -14.98 -16.58
C ALA A 143 3.82 -15.25 -16.92
N LYS A 144 4.56 -14.23 -17.37
CA LYS A 144 5.97 -14.37 -17.76
C LYS A 144 6.95 -14.48 -16.58
N GLY A 145 6.63 -13.88 -15.43
CA GLY A 145 7.52 -13.82 -14.28
C GLY A 145 7.07 -14.68 -13.10
N LEU A 146 6.20 -14.10 -12.27
CA LEU A 146 5.85 -14.65 -10.95
C LEU A 146 5.09 -15.98 -11.04
N CYS A 147 4.26 -16.16 -12.07
CA CYS A 147 3.53 -17.42 -12.27
C CYS A 147 4.47 -18.61 -12.39
N VAL A 148 5.52 -18.46 -13.20
CA VAL A 148 6.54 -19.48 -13.47
C VAL A 148 7.29 -19.86 -12.20
N TRP A 149 7.68 -18.87 -11.40
CA TRP A 149 8.35 -19.09 -10.11
C TRP A 149 7.45 -19.83 -9.11
N ASN A 150 6.19 -19.40 -8.97
CA ASN A 150 5.26 -20.03 -8.05
C ASN A 150 4.97 -21.50 -8.42
N GLN A 151 4.87 -21.80 -9.71
CA GLN A 151 4.71 -23.16 -10.20
C GLN A 151 5.96 -24.00 -9.91
N ALA A 152 7.16 -23.49 -10.20
CA ALA A 152 8.42 -24.17 -9.89
C ALA A 152 8.58 -24.48 -8.39
N VAL A 153 8.20 -23.55 -7.52
CA VAL A 153 8.19 -23.76 -6.06
C VAL A 153 7.16 -24.82 -5.66
N SER A 154 5.99 -24.82 -6.29
CA SER A 154 4.94 -25.81 -6.01
C SER A 154 5.37 -27.22 -6.43
N ASP A 155 6.00 -27.35 -7.60
CA ASP A 155 6.51 -28.62 -8.12
C ASP A 155 7.70 -29.11 -7.28
N ALA A 156 8.61 -28.22 -6.87
CA ALA A 156 9.72 -28.57 -5.97
C ALA A 156 9.22 -29.10 -4.61
N ARG A 157 8.14 -28.53 -4.05
CA ARG A 157 7.53 -29.05 -2.82
C ARG A 157 6.95 -30.44 -2.99
N LYS A 158 6.27 -30.71 -4.11
CA LYS A 158 5.72 -32.04 -4.43
C LYS A 158 6.84 -33.07 -4.56
N LEU A 159 7.93 -32.72 -5.23
CA LEU A 159 9.10 -33.62 -5.41
C LEU A 159 9.78 -33.97 -4.08
N LEU A 160 9.92 -32.98 -3.19
CA LEU A 160 10.53 -33.16 -1.87
C LEU A 160 9.54 -33.64 -0.80
N ARG A 161 8.25 -33.81 -1.14
CA ARG A 161 7.17 -34.22 -0.24
C ARG A 161 7.15 -33.43 1.07
N LEU A 162 7.31 -32.11 0.96
CA LEU A 162 7.36 -31.23 2.12
C LEU A 162 5.95 -30.84 2.57
N GLU A 163 5.62 -31.19 3.81
CA GLU A 163 4.37 -30.82 4.45
C GLU A 163 4.55 -29.65 5.41
N GLY A 164 3.51 -28.83 5.56
CA GLY A 164 3.55 -27.63 6.39
C GLY A 164 4.32 -26.46 5.77
N PHE A 165 4.73 -25.53 6.63
CA PHE A 165 5.42 -24.31 6.22
C PHE A 165 6.94 -24.50 6.27
N VAL A 166 7.61 -24.25 5.15
CA VAL A 166 9.08 -24.23 5.06
C VAL A 166 9.53 -22.89 4.50
N ALA A 167 10.41 -22.20 5.22
CA ALA A 167 11.00 -20.94 4.77
C ALA A 167 11.93 -21.18 3.57
N ILE A 168 11.61 -20.55 2.44
CA ILE A 168 12.43 -20.64 1.22
C ILE A 168 13.77 -19.92 1.49
N ASN A 169 14.89 -20.64 1.27
CA ASN A 169 16.23 -20.13 1.55
C ASN A 169 16.44 -19.67 3.01
N GLY A 170 15.73 -20.30 3.95
CA GLY A 170 15.92 -20.05 5.38
C GLY A 170 17.16 -20.75 5.96
N GLY A 171 17.34 -20.62 7.28
CA GLY A 171 18.43 -21.28 8.02
C GLY A 171 18.34 -22.81 8.03
N THR A 172 17.14 -23.36 7.83
CA THR A 172 16.90 -24.81 7.78
C THR A 172 17.51 -25.45 6.52
N PRO A 173 18.12 -26.64 6.61
CA PRO A 173 18.68 -27.33 5.45
C PRO A 173 17.61 -27.67 4.40
N MET A 174 16.38 -27.99 4.84
CA MET A 174 15.24 -28.29 3.96
C MET A 174 14.84 -27.07 3.10
N GLY A 175 14.85 -25.86 3.68
CA GLY A 175 14.54 -24.62 2.96
C GLY A 175 15.57 -24.25 1.89
N LYS A 176 16.85 -24.57 2.13
CA LYS A 176 17.93 -24.42 1.14
C LYS A 176 17.79 -25.43 0.01
N ALA A 177 17.49 -26.69 0.33
CA ALA A 177 17.25 -27.74 -0.67
C ALA A 177 16.03 -27.42 -1.57
N LEU A 178 14.93 -26.94 -0.98
CA LEU A 178 13.75 -26.47 -1.72
C LEU A 178 14.12 -25.35 -2.70
N TYR A 179 14.86 -24.33 -2.22
CA TYR A 179 15.27 -23.21 -3.06
C TYR A 179 16.14 -23.65 -4.23
N ALA A 180 17.14 -24.51 -4.01
CA ALA A 180 18.01 -25.02 -5.06
C ALA A 180 17.22 -25.77 -6.16
N LYS A 181 16.30 -26.66 -5.76
CA LYS A 181 15.44 -27.39 -6.70
C LYS A 181 14.48 -26.46 -7.44
N ALA A 182 13.82 -25.55 -6.74
CA ALA A 182 12.92 -24.57 -7.35
C ALA A 182 13.64 -23.66 -8.35
N ARG A 183 14.89 -23.25 -8.05
CA ARG A 183 15.70 -22.43 -8.94
C ARG A 183 16.07 -23.16 -10.23
N SER A 184 16.42 -24.44 -10.13
CA SER A 184 16.69 -25.29 -11.29
C SER A 184 15.46 -25.43 -12.20
N LEU A 185 14.30 -25.78 -11.62
CA LEU A 185 13.04 -25.89 -12.37
C LEU A 185 12.60 -24.55 -12.99
N PHE A 186 12.80 -23.44 -12.26
CA PHE A 186 12.51 -22.12 -12.78
C PHE A 186 13.38 -21.79 -14.00
N SER A 187 14.68 -22.05 -13.93
CA SER A 187 15.60 -21.80 -15.06
C SER A 187 15.20 -22.60 -16.30
N GLN A 188 14.84 -23.87 -16.13
CA GLN A 188 14.37 -24.72 -17.23
C GLN A 188 13.07 -24.18 -17.84
N ARG A 189 12.10 -23.82 -17.00
CA ARG A 189 10.80 -23.31 -17.46
C ARG A 189 10.90 -21.92 -18.07
N SER A 190 11.77 -21.05 -17.55
CA SER A 190 12.02 -19.73 -18.13
C SER A 190 12.70 -19.82 -19.49
N ALA A 191 13.67 -20.75 -19.64
CA ALA A 191 14.31 -21.01 -20.91
C ALA A 191 13.28 -21.55 -21.93
N ALA A 192 12.43 -22.49 -21.53
CA ALA A 192 11.37 -23.02 -22.39
C ALA A 192 10.40 -21.93 -22.86
N ILE A 193 9.97 -21.02 -21.96
CA ILE A 193 9.11 -19.90 -22.33
C ILE A 193 9.80 -18.95 -23.31
N ALA A 194 11.11 -18.69 -23.14
CA ALA A 194 11.86 -17.86 -24.07
C ALA A 194 11.88 -18.46 -25.48
N VAL A 195 12.14 -19.77 -25.59
CA VAL A 195 12.13 -20.49 -26.87
C VAL A 195 10.74 -20.46 -27.54
N SER A 196 9.66 -20.62 -26.78
CA SER A 196 8.28 -20.57 -27.31
C SER A 196 7.77 -19.17 -27.68
N GLN A 197 8.55 -18.10 -27.52
CA GLN A 197 8.18 -16.76 -27.97
C GLN A 197 8.84 -16.38 -29.30
N GLU A 198 9.83 -17.15 -29.75
CA GLU A 198 10.61 -16.92 -30.98
C GLU A 198 10.13 -17.80 -32.15
N SER A 199 9.32 -18.83 -31.87
CA SER A 199 8.65 -19.70 -32.87
C SER A 199 7.18 -19.32 -33.01
#